data_AF-A0A0H3D978-F1
#
_entry.id   AF-A0A0H3D978-F1
#
_cell.length_a   1.000
_cell.length_b   1.000
_cell.length_c   1.000
_cell.angle_alpha   90.00
_cell.angle_beta   90.00
_cell.angle_gamma   90.00
#
_symmetry.space_group_name_H-M   'P 1'
#
loop_
_entity.id
_entity.type
_entity.pdbx_description
1 polymer ?
#
loop_
_entity_poly.entity_id
_entity_poly.type
_entity_poly.pdbx_seq_one_letter_code
_entity_poly.pdbx_strand_id
1 'polypeptide(L)'
;MGRAWHQPDLPPGPVRALKTALHRLHAKAGYPSVMQVARWIARNWTEEDSSRPFSTTTCHKALITGELPNRNVMLWVVDAFIGLGRIGDEEAILDSFERLWQDAHDDRVHPRSATEGPGAPTMPRSDTGTQPDPNGDLSLASGQEFHHHLGEFVDHLTQFAVLREADGRRLTIQILNDDPDCSVAVAEHSTARPHLFALVLACHKQPGALIRLLDVIDMLTGSDGPPTDQARAMLKVPASPGPISQADDLGEVVDALERVPELRELAGRNLAIEMLTESLGIDLGVEEIPITRPHIAAIAKACIVHHPGTLVKFAEAVSVISPNSKSTVFALEKVKNYTRMRAGAG
;
A
#
# COMPACT_ATOMS: atom_id res chain seq x y z
N MET A 1 -17.18 14.24 17.10
CA MET A 1 -16.70 13.09 17.88
C MET A 1 -16.60 11.90 16.94
N GLY A 2 -15.54 11.10 17.01
CA GLY A 2 -15.36 9.97 16.10
C GLY A 2 -16.28 8.79 16.46
N ARG A 3 -16.49 7.90 15.49
CA ARG A 3 -17.24 6.65 15.67
C ARG A 3 -16.30 5.59 16.25
N ALA A 4 -16.82 4.77 17.18
CA ALA A 4 -16.11 3.58 17.65
C ALA A 4 -15.73 2.69 16.46
N TRP A 5 -14.51 2.17 16.47
CA TRP A 5 -14.08 1.23 15.43
C TRP A 5 -14.67 -0.15 15.66
N HIS A 6 -14.80 -0.91 14.57
CA HIS A 6 -15.25 -2.29 14.66
C HIS A 6 -14.18 -3.13 15.38
N GLN A 7 -14.58 -3.76 16.48
CA GLN A 7 -13.75 -4.71 17.19
C GLN A 7 -13.84 -6.07 16.47
N PRO A 8 -12.72 -6.66 16.02
CA PRO A 8 -12.75 -7.96 15.36
C PRO A 8 -13.23 -9.04 16.33
N ASP A 9 -14.06 -9.96 15.85
CA ASP A 9 -14.45 -11.14 16.60
C ASP A 9 -13.29 -12.14 16.61
N LEU A 10 -12.66 -12.29 17.78
CA LEU A 10 -11.46 -13.11 17.97
C LEU A 10 -11.75 -14.23 18.98
N PRO A 11 -11.18 -15.42 18.77
CA PRO A 11 -11.26 -16.49 19.75
C PRO A 11 -10.66 -16.04 21.09
N PRO A 12 -11.11 -16.62 22.22
CA PRO A 12 -10.49 -16.35 23.52
C PRO A 12 -8.98 -16.61 23.47
N GLY A 13 -8.18 -15.65 23.95
CA GLY A 13 -6.72 -15.77 23.97
C GLY A 13 -6.01 -14.43 24.17
N PRO A 14 -4.67 -14.43 24.25
CA PRO A 14 -3.86 -13.24 24.49
C PRO A 14 -4.04 -12.14 23.43
N VAL A 15 -4.16 -12.51 22.15
CA VAL A 15 -4.42 -11.54 21.06
C VAL A 15 -5.77 -10.82 21.27
N ARG A 16 -6.81 -11.54 21.68
CA ARG A 16 -8.11 -10.95 22.01
C ARG A 16 -7.99 -10.02 23.22
N ALA A 17 -7.21 -10.39 24.24
CA ALA A 17 -6.98 -9.55 25.42
C ALA A 17 -6.31 -8.22 25.04
N LEU A 18 -5.24 -8.26 24.24
CA LEU A 18 -4.56 -7.08 23.71
C LEU A 18 -5.51 -6.18 22.90
N LYS A 19 -6.24 -6.74 21.94
CA LYS A 19 -7.18 -5.96 21.10
C LYS A 19 -8.31 -5.36 21.93
N THR A 20 -8.83 -6.10 22.91
CA THR A 20 -9.85 -5.59 23.83
C THR A 20 -9.31 -4.42 24.65
N ALA A 21 -8.07 -4.50 25.12
CA ALA A 21 -7.41 -3.41 25.82
C ALA A 21 -7.25 -2.18 24.92
N LEU A 22 -6.79 -2.36 23.67
CA LEU A 22 -6.63 -1.27 22.68
C LEU A 22 -7.96 -0.55 22.44
N HIS A 23 -9.05 -1.29 22.22
CA HIS A 23 -10.38 -0.72 21.99
C HIS A 23 -10.94 0.00 23.23
N ARG A 24 -10.66 -0.50 24.44
CA ARG A 24 -11.00 0.21 25.69
C ARG A 24 -10.22 1.51 25.83
N LEU A 25 -8.94 1.52 25.46
CA LEU A 25 -8.12 2.74 25.49
C LEU A 25 -8.59 3.75 24.44
N HIS A 26 -8.97 3.30 23.24
CA HIS A 26 -9.58 4.12 22.19
C HIS A 26 -10.87 4.80 22.68
N ALA A 27 -11.73 4.06 23.39
CA ALA A 27 -12.93 4.61 24.00
C ALA A 27 -12.61 5.66 25.07
N LYS A 28 -11.63 5.40 25.94
CA LYS A 28 -11.16 6.37 26.94
C LYS A 28 -10.58 7.64 26.30
N ALA A 29 -9.96 7.53 25.13
CA ALA A 29 -9.42 8.65 24.37
C ALA A 29 -10.50 9.47 23.62
N GLY A 30 -11.78 9.11 23.74
CA GLY A 30 -12.88 9.83 23.08
C GLY A 30 -13.07 9.48 21.60
N TYR A 31 -12.67 8.27 21.21
CA TYR A 31 -12.79 7.76 19.84
C TYR A 31 -12.10 8.65 18.78
N PRO A 32 -10.80 8.97 18.91
CA PRO A 32 -10.08 9.70 17.87
C PRO A 32 -10.14 8.94 16.54
N SER A 33 -10.23 9.67 15.42
CA SER A 33 -10.20 9.05 14.09
C SER A 33 -8.80 8.54 13.75
N VAL A 34 -8.72 7.58 12.82
CA VAL A 34 -7.43 7.02 12.35
C VAL A 34 -6.50 8.13 11.85
N MET A 35 -7.07 9.13 11.17
CA MET A 35 -6.31 10.28 10.68
C MET A 35 -5.80 11.19 11.82
N GLN A 36 -6.57 11.36 12.90
CA GLN A 36 -6.09 12.10 14.08
C GLN A 36 -4.93 11.38 14.76
N VAL A 37 -5.02 10.05 14.90
CA VAL A 37 -3.95 9.22 15.46
C VAL A 37 -2.70 9.29 14.60
N ALA A 38 -2.82 9.04 13.29
CA ALA A 38 -1.68 9.10 12.37
C ALA A 38 -1.01 10.48 12.35
N ARG A 39 -1.79 11.56 12.34
CA ARG A 39 -1.28 12.93 12.40
C ARG A 39 -0.61 13.25 13.73
N TRP A 40 -1.14 12.73 14.85
CA TRP A 40 -0.52 12.91 16.16
C TRP A 40 0.85 12.23 16.19
N ILE A 41 0.94 10.98 15.71
CA ILE A 41 2.19 10.23 15.64
C ILE A 41 3.20 10.99 14.75
N ALA A 42 2.78 11.41 13.56
CA ALA A 42 3.65 12.15 12.64
C ALA A 42 4.17 13.49 13.18
N ARG A 43 3.49 14.10 14.17
CA ARG A 43 3.89 15.39 14.76
C ARG A 43 4.78 15.27 15.99
N ASN A 44 4.57 14.23 16.79
CA ASN A 44 5.26 14.07 18.07
C ASN A 44 6.50 13.18 17.97
N TRP A 45 6.71 12.55 16.82
CA TRP A 45 7.79 11.61 16.61
C TRP A 45 8.87 12.21 15.69
N THR A 46 10.11 12.26 16.18
CA THR A 46 11.25 12.94 15.55
C THR A 46 12.03 12.00 14.61
N GLU A 47 12.62 12.58 13.55
CA GLU A 47 13.30 11.87 12.45
C GLU A 47 14.42 10.90 12.86
N GLU A 48 14.99 11.03 14.06
CA GLU A 48 16.08 10.16 14.53
C GLU A 48 15.69 8.68 14.67
N ASP A 49 14.41 8.36 14.84
CA ASP A 49 13.96 7.00 15.17
C ASP A 49 13.25 6.23 14.02
N SER A 50 13.07 6.82 12.83
CA SER A 50 12.45 6.05 11.72
C SER A 50 12.60 6.62 10.31
N SER A 51 13.05 5.75 9.41
CA SER A 51 13.09 5.93 7.95
C SER A 51 11.73 5.78 7.24
N ARG A 52 10.59 5.84 7.96
CA ARG A 52 9.26 5.67 7.35
C ARG A 52 8.16 6.52 7.99
N PRO A 53 7.38 7.27 7.20
CA PRO A 53 6.18 7.93 7.70
C PRO A 53 5.11 6.89 8.12
N PHE A 54 4.52 7.12 9.29
CA PHE A 54 3.43 6.30 9.81
C PHE A 54 2.14 6.50 8.98
N SER A 55 1.75 5.50 8.19
CA SER A 55 0.57 5.61 7.31
C SER A 55 -0.75 5.34 8.04
N THR A 56 -1.83 5.98 7.56
CA THR A 56 -3.21 5.71 8.01
C THR A 56 -3.60 4.23 7.86
N THR A 57 -3.13 3.57 6.80
CA THR A 57 -3.32 2.13 6.56
C THR A 57 -2.63 1.28 7.63
N THR A 58 -1.44 1.67 8.09
CA THR A 58 -0.72 0.96 9.17
C THR A 58 -1.50 1.03 10.48
N CYS A 59 -2.01 2.21 10.82
CA CYS A 59 -2.87 2.42 11.98
C CYS A 59 -4.15 1.56 11.90
N HIS A 60 -4.84 1.61 10.75
CA HIS A 60 -6.04 0.83 10.51
C HIS A 60 -5.77 -0.67 10.68
N LYS A 61 -4.67 -1.19 10.10
CA LYS A 61 -4.29 -2.60 10.26
C LYS A 61 -4.07 -2.96 11.72
N ALA A 62 -3.35 -2.13 12.48
CA ALA A 62 -3.07 -2.42 13.88
C ALA A 62 -4.32 -2.57 14.76
N LEU A 63 -5.40 -1.88 14.42
CA LEU A 63 -6.59 -1.76 15.27
C LEU A 63 -7.76 -2.65 14.84
N ILE A 64 -7.88 -2.92 13.55
CA ILE A 64 -9.05 -3.59 12.98
C ILE A 64 -8.75 -5.03 12.56
N THR A 65 -7.52 -5.35 12.12
CA THR A 65 -7.22 -6.73 11.74
C THR A 65 -7.13 -7.63 12.96
N GLY A 66 -7.43 -8.92 12.78
CA GLY A 66 -7.24 -9.94 13.81
C GLY A 66 -5.79 -10.34 14.07
N GLU A 67 -4.85 -9.73 13.33
CA GLU A 67 -3.43 -10.04 13.43
C GLU A 67 -2.77 -9.27 14.58
N LEU A 68 -1.72 -9.88 15.16
CA LEU A 68 -0.86 -9.21 16.13
C LEU A 68 -0.10 -8.08 15.41
N PRO A 69 -0.31 -6.81 15.79
CA PRO A 69 0.44 -5.70 15.20
C PRO A 69 1.93 -5.79 15.50
N ASN A 70 2.75 -5.12 14.69
CA ASN A 70 4.14 -4.85 15.06
C ASN A 70 4.18 -4.12 16.42
N ARG A 71 5.12 -4.52 17.29
CA ARG A 71 5.28 -3.98 18.64
C ARG A 71 5.34 -2.45 18.67
N ASN A 72 6.22 -1.86 17.87
CA ASN A 72 6.44 -0.41 17.86
C ASN A 72 5.19 0.32 17.35
N VAL A 73 4.57 -0.20 16.29
CA VAL A 73 3.29 0.32 15.77
C VAL A 73 2.20 0.32 16.86
N MET A 74 2.12 -0.74 17.67
CA MET A 74 1.18 -0.84 18.77
C MET A 74 1.48 0.22 19.85
N LEU A 75 2.73 0.35 20.27
CA LEU A 75 3.13 1.35 21.27
C LEU A 75 2.87 2.78 20.79
N TRP A 76 3.15 3.12 19.52
CA TRP A 76 2.85 4.45 18.99
C TRP A 76 1.34 4.77 18.97
N VAL A 77 0.51 3.76 18.71
CA VAL A 77 -0.96 3.92 18.76
C VAL A 77 -1.45 4.11 20.20
N VAL A 78 -0.87 3.38 21.16
CA VAL A 78 -1.18 3.53 22.60
C VAL A 78 -0.80 4.92 23.08
N ASP A 79 0.43 5.34 22.79
CA ASP A 79 0.95 6.67 23.10
C ASP A 79 0.07 7.79 22.51
N ALA A 80 -0.32 7.64 21.24
CA ALA A 80 -1.25 8.57 20.61
C ALA A 80 -2.61 8.64 21.31
N PHE A 81 -3.15 7.54 21.84
CA PHE A 81 -4.39 7.58 22.62
C PHE A 81 -4.21 8.25 23.97
N ILE A 82 -3.08 8.03 24.62
CA ILE A 82 -2.75 8.69 25.89
C ILE A 82 -2.67 10.21 25.66
N GLY A 83 -1.90 10.64 24.66
CA GLY A 83 -1.74 12.06 24.32
C GLY A 83 -3.04 12.74 23.85
N LEU A 84 -3.78 12.10 22.94
CA LEU A 84 -5.06 12.65 22.43
C LEU A 84 -6.16 12.65 23.50
N GLY A 85 -6.19 11.62 24.35
CA GLY A 85 -7.18 11.46 25.42
C GLY A 85 -6.82 12.20 26.71
N ARG A 86 -5.59 12.73 26.82
CA ARG A 86 -5.01 13.27 28.07
C ARG A 86 -5.17 12.28 29.23
N ILE A 87 -4.90 11.02 28.95
CA ILE A 87 -5.01 9.93 29.92
C ILE A 87 -3.77 9.99 30.82
N GLY A 88 -3.95 9.93 32.14
CA GLY A 88 -2.83 9.94 33.09
C GLY A 88 -2.10 8.59 33.17
N ASP A 89 -0.90 8.61 33.75
CA ASP A 89 -0.04 7.44 33.98
C ASP A 89 0.44 6.74 32.69
N GLU A 90 1.09 7.50 31.82
CA GLU A 90 1.57 7.07 30.51
C GLU A 90 2.49 5.84 30.58
N GLU A 91 3.49 5.87 31.47
CA GLU A 91 4.48 4.81 31.62
C GLU A 91 3.83 3.49 32.04
N ALA A 92 2.94 3.50 33.04
CA ALA A 92 2.25 2.28 33.48
C ALA A 92 1.32 1.71 32.40
N ILE A 93 0.68 2.58 31.60
CA ILE A 93 -0.16 2.14 30.47
C ILE A 93 0.72 1.49 29.40
N LEU A 94 1.81 2.13 28.98
CA LEU A 94 2.74 1.58 27.98
C LEU A 94 3.32 0.24 28.43
N ASP A 95 3.76 0.12 29.69
CA ASP A 95 4.24 -1.13 30.28
C ASP A 95 3.18 -2.23 30.28
N SER A 96 1.92 -1.87 30.60
CA SER A 96 0.82 -2.84 30.57
C SER A 96 0.54 -3.34 29.15
N PHE A 97 0.60 -2.46 28.15
CA PHE A 97 0.38 -2.83 26.74
C PHE A 97 1.55 -3.64 26.18
N GLU A 98 2.76 -3.32 26.60
CA GLU A 98 3.96 -4.08 26.27
C GLU A 98 3.86 -5.53 26.77
N ARG A 99 3.44 -5.74 28.02
CA ARG A 99 3.22 -7.09 28.57
C ARG A 99 2.13 -7.85 27.81
N LEU A 100 1.00 -7.19 27.49
CA LEU A 100 -0.08 -7.81 26.71
C LEU A 100 0.38 -8.20 25.30
N TRP A 101 1.27 -7.40 24.70
CA TRP A 101 1.85 -7.71 23.41
C TRP A 101 2.81 -8.89 23.51
N GLN A 102 3.66 -8.92 24.54
CA GLN A 102 4.58 -10.02 24.80
C GLN A 102 3.83 -11.35 25.01
N ASP A 103 2.78 -11.36 25.85
CA ASP A 103 1.94 -12.54 26.06
C ASP A 103 1.32 -13.06 24.74
N ALA A 104 0.88 -12.14 23.86
CA ALA A 104 0.33 -12.47 22.57
C ALA A 104 1.36 -12.90 21.53
N HIS A 105 2.60 -12.41 21.66
CA HIS A 105 3.73 -12.86 20.86
C HIS A 105 4.15 -14.28 21.27
N ASP A 106 4.30 -14.52 22.58
CA ASP A 106 4.73 -15.81 23.12
C ASP A 106 3.73 -16.92 22.81
N ASP A 107 2.42 -16.66 22.89
CA ASP A 107 1.37 -17.61 22.50
C ASP A 107 1.39 -17.93 20.99
N ARG A 108 1.83 -17.00 20.14
CA ARG A 108 2.01 -17.25 18.70
C ARG A 108 3.26 -18.08 18.40
N VAL A 109 4.35 -17.85 19.11
CA VAL A 109 5.62 -18.56 18.89
C VAL A 109 5.60 -19.95 19.54
N HIS A 110 5.02 -20.02 20.74
CA HIS A 110 4.89 -21.23 21.55
C HIS A 110 3.42 -21.42 21.92
N PRO A 111 2.57 -21.86 20.97
CA PRO A 111 1.17 -22.13 21.26
C PRO A 111 1.14 -23.09 22.43
N ARG A 112 0.57 -22.65 23.56
CA ARG A 112 0.43 -23.49 24.74
C ARG A 112 -0.41 -24.68 24.31
N SER A 113 0.24 -25.83 24.11
CA SER A 113 -0.42 -27.09 23.81
C SER A 113 -1.55 -27.23 24.81
N ALA A 114 -2.78 -27.21 24.29
CA ALA A 114 -3.98 -27.35 25.08
C ALA A 114 -3.78 -28.55 26.00
N THR A 115 -3.69 -28.27 27.29
CA THR A 115 -3.47 -29.28 28.31
C THR A 115 -4.59 -30.31 28.18
N GLU A 116 -4.17 -31.56 28.08
CA GLU A 116 -4.98 -32.76 27.97
C GLU A 116 -6.21 -32.70 28.90
N GLY A 117 -7.40 -32.69 28.30
CA GLY A 117 -8.64 -33.03 28.98
C GLY A 117 -9.00 -34.48 28.66
N PRO A 118 -9.06 -35.39 29.64
CA PRO A 118 -9.48 -36.77 29.42
C PRO A 118 -11.01 -36.86 29.40
N GLY A 119 -11.57 -37.48 28.36
CA GLY A 119 -12.88 -38.14 28.47
C GLY A 119 -13.94 -37.80 27.42
N ALA A 120 -14.04 -38.71 26.44
CA ALA A 120 -15.28 -39.24 25.83
C ALA A 120 -16.07 -38.36 24.83
N PRO A 121 -17.02 -38.95 24.07
CA PRO A 121 -16.91 -40.13 23.22
C PRO A 121 -17.42 -39.86 21.78
N THR A 122 -17.22 -40.86 20.94
CA THR A 122 -17.54 -40.99 19.51
C THR A 122 -19.03 -40.81 19.13
N MET A 123 -19.23 -40.31 17.88
CA MET A 123 -20.38 -40.44 16.94
C MET A 123 -21.41 -39.27 16.90
N PRO A 124 -22.15 -39.06 15.78
CA PRO A 124 -21.90 -39.37 14.36
C PRO A 124 -22.16 -38.17 13.40
N ARG A 125 -21.81 -38.39 12.13
CA ARG A 125 -22.18 -37.65 10.91
C ARG A 125 -23.58 -37.00 10.93
N SER A 126 -23.67 -35.80 10.39
CA SER A 126 -24.85 -35.35 9.63
C SER A 126 -24.42 -34.47 8.46
N ASP A 127 -24.80 -34.91 7.27
CA ASP A 127 -24.81 -34.16 6.03
C ASP A 127 -25.85 -33.04 6.13
N THR A 128 -25.46 -31.83 5.74
CA THR A 128 -26.39 -30.86 5.14
C THR A 128 -25.62 -30.10 4.08
N GLY A 129 -26.00 -30.33 2.82
CA GLY A 129 -25.53 -29.54 1.69
C GLY A 129 -25.91 -28.07 1.84
N THR A 130 -25.07 -27.20 1.29
CA THR A 130 -25.46 -25.83 0.95
C THR A 130 -24.90 -25.53 -0.42
N GLN A 131 -25.85 -25.28 -1.31
CA GLN A 131 -25.73 -24.89 -2.71
C GLN A 131 -25.04 -23.51 -2.82
N PRO A 132 -24.26 -23.24 -3.88
CA PRO A 132 -23.64 -21.93 -4.07
C PRO A 132 -24.66 -20.90 -4.56
N ASP A 133 -24.66 -19.72 -3.93
CA ASP A 133 -25.33 -18.52 -4.42
C ASP A 133 -24.64 -18.02 -5.71
N PRO A 134 -25.37 -17.83 -6.82
CA PRO A 134 -24.87 -17.14 -8.01
C PRO A 134 -25.44 -15.72 -8.00
N ASN A 135 -24.70 -14.74 -7.49
CA ASN A 135 -24.71 -13.34 -7.95
C ASN A 135 -23.88 -12.42 -7.03
N GLY A 136 -22.84 -11.82 -7.62
CA GLY A 136 -22.43 -10.45 -7.28
C GLY A 136 -21.29 -10.28 -6.28
N ASP A 137 -20.05 -10.30 -6.78
CA ASP A 137 -19.08 -9.24 -6.40
C ASP A 137 -17.92 -9.13 -7.40
N LEU A 138 -18.20 -8.53 -8.56
CA LEU A 138 -17.17 -8.08 -9.51
C LEU A 138 -16.66 -6.70 -9.08
N SER A 139 -16.00 -6.58 -7.93
CA SER A 139 -15.28 -5.33 -7.58
C SER A 139 -14.20 -5.48 -6.49
N LEU A 140 -13.51 -6.62 -6.41
CA LEU A 140 -12.30 -6.83 -5.57
C LEU A 140 -11.17 -7.60 -6.29
N ALA A 141 -11.41 -8.10 -7.51
CA ALA A 141 -10.54 -9.04 -8.21
C ALA A 141 -9.18 -8.44 -8.64
N SER A 142 -9.15 -7.16 -9.03
CA SER A 142 -7.93 -6.56 -9.62
C SER A 142 -6.77 -6.41 -8.64
N GLY A 143 -7.04 -6.24 -7.34
CA GLY A 143 -6.01 -6.19 -6.30
C GLY A 143 -5.50 -7.58 -5.91
N GLN A 144 -6.39 -8.57 -5.82
CA GLN A 144 -6.02 -9.94 -5.46
C GLN A 144 -5.23 -10.65 -6.56
N GLU A 145 -5.61 -10.48 -7.82
CA GLU A 145 -4.88 -11.05 -8.97
C GLU A 145 -3.45 -10.50 -9.05
N PHE A 146 -3.29 -9.19 -8.82
CA PHE A 146 -1.98 -8.55 -8.80
C PHE A 146 -1.09 -9.07 -7.65
N HIS A 147 -1.64 -9.21 -6.45
CA HIS A 147 -0.91 -9.78 -5.32
C HIS A 147 -0.55 -11.26 -5.52
N HIS A 148 -1.39 -12.02 -6.24
CA HIS A 148 -1.12 -13.39 -6.60
C HIS A 148 0.08 -13.50 -7.57
N HIS A 149 0.08 -12.71 -8.64
CA HIS A 149 1.18 -12.69 -9.61
C HIS A 149 2.51 -12.21 -9.00
N LEU A 150 2.48 -11.24 -8.08
CA LEU A 150 3.67 -10.86 -7.32
C LEU A 150 4.18 -11.98 -6.41
N GLY A 151 3.27 -12.74 -5.80
CA GLY A 151 3.62 -13.91 -5.01
C GLY A 151 4.36 -14.97 -5.82
N GLU A 152 3.83 -15.32 -6.99
CA GLU A 152 4.46 -16.26 -7.93
C GLU A 152 5.82 -15.75 -8.43
N PHE A 153 5.92 -14.46 -8.75
CA PHE A 153 7.17 -13.84 -9.18
C PHE A 153 8.24 -13.92 -8.08
N VAL A 154 7.87 -13.62 -6.84
CA VAL A 154 8.78 -13.74 -5.69
C VAL A 154 9.19 -15.19 -5.47
N ASP A 155 8.27 -16.14 -5.62
CA ASP A 155 8.58 -17.57 -5.51
C ASP A 155 9.55 -18.02 -6.59
N HIS A 156 9.42 -17.50 -7.81
CA HIS A 156 10.40 -17.73 -8.86
C HIS A 156 11.77 -17.12 -8.52
N LEU A 157 11.81 -15.89 -7.98
CA LEU A 157 13.07 -15.28 -7.52
C LEU A 157 13.74 -16.06 -6.39
N THR A 158 13.00 -16.76 -5.54
CA THR A 158 13.60 -17.59 -4.47
C THR A 158 14.37 -18.81 -5.01
N GLN A 159 14.21 -19.16 -6.29
CA GLN A 159 14.94 -20.26 -6.93
C GLN A 159 16.41 -19.89 -7.23
N PHE A 160 16.74 -18.59 -7.29
CA PHE A 160 18.09 -18.11 -7.54
C PHE A 160 18.95 -18.25 -6.29
N ALA A 161 20.05 -19.01 -6.37
CA ALA A 161 20.91 -19.29 -5.22
C ALA A 161 21.43 -18.01 -4.54
N VAL A 162 21.83 -17.01 -5.33
CA VAL A 162 22.29 -15.70 -4.84
C VAL A 162 21.22 -14.98 -4.00
N LEU A 163 19.94 -15.15 -4.31
CA LEU A 163 18.85 -14.48 -3.61
C LEU A 163 18.38 -15.23 -2.35
N ARG A 164 18.73 -16.51 -2.20
CA ARG A 164 18.45 -17.28 -0.97
C ARG A 164 19.34 -16.84 0.18
N GLU A 165 20.57 -16.45 -0.12
CA GLU A 165 21.52 -15.96 0.88
C GLU A 165 21.30 -14.48 1.21
N ALA A 166 21.48 -14.12 2.48
CA ALA A 166 21.29 -12.74 2.94
C ALA A 166 22.26 -11.76 2.27
N ASP A 167 23.52 -12.17 2.13
CA ASP A 167 24.57 -11.34 1.53
C ASP A 167 24.34 -11.11 0.03
N GLY A 168 23.83 -12.10 -0.69
CA GLY A 168 23.50 -11.93 -2.12
C GLY A 168 22.31 -11.00 -2.34
N ARG A 169 21.31 -11.00 -1.43
CA ARG A 169 20.22 -9.99 -1.45
C ARG A 169 20.74 -8.58 -1.13
N ARG A 170 21.61 -8.44 -0.13
CA ARG A 170 22.25 -7.15 0.21
C ARG A 170 23.05 -6.60 -0.96
N LEU A 171 23.87 -7.44 -1.59
CA LEU A 171 24.66 -7.07 -2.77
C LEU A 171 23.76 -6.66 -3.94
N THR A 172 22.65 -7.37 -4.15
CA THR A 172 21.65 -7.00 -5.19
C THR A 172 21.06 -5.61 -4.92
N ILE A 173 20.67 -5.32 -3.68
CA ILE A 173 20.15 -3.99 -3.28
C ILE A 173 21.21 -2.91 -3.46
N GLN A 174 22.46 -3.20 -3.10
CA GLN A 174 23.58 -2.27 -3.27
C GLN A 174 23.78 -1.92 -4.74
N ILE A 175 23.90 -2.92 -5.63
CA ILE A 175 24.09 -2.69 -7.06
C ILE A 175 22.90 -1.94 -7.66
N LEU A 176 21.67 -2.21 -7.18
CA LEU A 176 20.49 -1.46 -7.61
C LEU A 176 20.56 0.01 -7.21
N ASN A 177 21.07 0.31 -6.01
CA ASN A 177 21.18 1.68 -5.49
C ASN A 177 22.41 2.44 -6.02
N ASP A 178 23.41 1.75 -6.56
CA ASP A 178 24.54 2.36 -7.25
C ASP A 178 24.13 2.91 -8.64
N ASP A 179 22.97 2.52 -9.15
CA ASP A 179 22.39 3.05 -10.39
C ASP A 179 21.63 4.36 -10.11
N PRO A 180 22.00 5.49 -10.75
CA PRO A 180 21.37 6.78 -10.48
C PRO A 180 19.87 6.82 -10.82
N ASP A 181 19.40 5.92 -11.68
CA ASP A 181 18.00 5.84 -12.12
C ASP A 181 17.17 4.84 -11.27
N CYS A 182 17.78 4.17 -10.29
CA CYS A 182 17.13 3.16 -9.45
C CYS A 182 17.52 3.34 -7.98
N SER A 183 16.56 3.53 -7.08
CA SER A 183 16.86 3.67 -5.65
C SER A 183 15.81 2.97 -4.80
N VAL A 184 16.14 1.77 -4.34
CA VAL A 184 15.25 0.91 -3.56
C VAL A 184 15.63 0.87 -2.09
N ALA A 185 14.72 1.37 -1.25
CA ALA A 185 14.79 1.26 0.20
C ALA A 185 13.99 0.04 0.69
N VAL A 186 14.71 -1.00 1.13
CA VAL A 186 14.12 -2.27 1.58
C VAL A 186 14.60 -2.55 3.00
N ALA A 187 13.67 -2.86 3.90
CA ALA A 187 14.02 -3.27 5.26
C ALA A 187 14.67 -4.66 5.21
N GLU A 188 15.70 -4.87 6.04
CA GLU A 188 16.33 -6.19 6.11
C GLU A 188 15.38 -7.23 6.71
N HIS A 189 15.32 -8.38 6.06
CA HIS A 189 14.64 -9.57 6.57
C HIS A 189 15.60 -10.77 6.59
N SER A 190 15.57 -11.53 7.68
CA SER A 190 16.37 -12.75 7.88
C SER A 190 15.97 -13.86 6.91
N THR A 191 14.68 -13.98 6.61
CA THR A 191 14.12 -14.95 5.66
C THR A 191 14.09 -14.40 4.24
N ALA A 192 14.49 -15.21 3.24
CA ALA A 192 14.60 -14.80 1.84
C ALA A 192 13.28 -14.32 1.24
N ARG A 193 12.19 -15.11 1.35
CA ARG A 193 10.91 -14.82 0.69
C ARG A 193 10.31 -13.46 1.11
N PRO A 194 10.16 -13.13 2.41
CA PRO A 194 9.71 -11.80 2.83
C PRO A 194 10.63 -10.66 2.37
N HIS A 195 11.94 -10.87 2.38
CA HIS A 195 12.90 -9.87 1.90
C HIS A 195 12.71 -9.59 0.40
N LEU A 196 12.63 -10.65 -0.41
CA LEU A 196 12.41 -10.55 -1.85
C LEU A 196 11.05 -9.95 -2.17
N PHE A 197 10.01 -10.27 -1.40
CA PHE A 197 8.72 -9.63 -1.55
C PHE A 197 8.78 -8.12 -1.32
N ALA A 198 9.49 -7.68 -0.27
CA ALA A 198 9.70 -6.26 0.01
C ALA A 198 10.53 -5.57 -1.07
N LEU A 199 11.56 -6.24 -1.60
CA LEU A 199 12.40 -5.77 -2.70
C LEU A 199 11.60 -5.61 -3.99
N VAL A 200 10.84 -6.63 -4.40
CA VAL A 200 9.99 -6.59 -5.59
C VAL A 200 8.96 -5.48 -5.49
N LEU A 201 8.33 -5.28 -4.32
CA LEU A 201 7.41 -4.17 -4.10
C LEU A 201 8.09 -2.81 -4.20
N ALA A 202 9.34 -2.69 -3.74
CA ALA A 202 10.11 -1.45 -3.85
C ALA A 202 10.45 -1.16 -5.32
N CYS A 203 10.96 -2.17 -6.05
CA CYS A 203 11.23 -2.08 -7.49
C CYS A 203 9.95 -1.78 -8.29
N HIS A 204 8.81 -2.36 -7.95
CA HIS A 204 7.56 -2.14 -8.69
C HIS A 204 7.07 -0.69 -8.65
N LYS A 205 7.41 0.05 -7.58
CA LYS A 205 7.05 1.47 -7.45
C LYS A 205 7.89 2.38 -8.37
N GLN A 206 8.98 1.87 -8.92
CA GLN A 206 9.89 2.63 -9.78
C GLN A 206 9.87 2.10 -11.21
N PRO A 207 9.60 2.95 -12.22
CA PRO A 207 9.63 2.53 -13.61
C PRO A 207 10.99 1.91 -13.97
N GLY A 208 10.99 0.71 -14.54
CA GLY A 208 12.20 0.02 -14.99
C GLY A 208 12.99 -0.73 -13.91
N ALA A 209 12.78 -0.45 -12.62
CA ALA A 209 13.58 -1.07 -11.55
C ALA A 209 13.39 -2.59 -11.43
N LEU A 210 12.22 -3.13 -11.81
CA LEU A 210 12.02 -4.60 -11.88
C LEU A 210 12.83 -5.26 -13.00
N ILE A 211 12.97 -4.59 -14.15
CA ILE A 211 13.81 -5.08 -15.24
C ILE A 211 15.28 -5.01 -14.81
N ARG A 212 15.67 -3.90 -14.18
CA ARG A 212 17.01 -3.72 -13.64
C ARG A 212 17.36 -4.77 -12.58
N LEU A 213 16.43 -5.10 -11.69
CA LEU A 213 16.59 -6.20 -10.73
C LEU A 213 16.95 -7.51 -11.42
N LEU A 214 16.26 -7.86 -12.52
CA LEU A 214 16.56 -9.07 -13.28
C LEU A 214 17.93 -8.99 -13.97
N ASP A 215 18.34 -7.82 -14.47
CA ASP A 215 19.67 -7.63 -15.06
C ASP A 215 20.78 -7.81 -14.01
N VAL A 216 20.58 -7.31 -12.79
CA VAL A 216 21.51 -7.51 -11.67
C VAL A 216 21.58 -8.98 -11.26
N ILE A 217 20.45 -9.69 -11.26
CA ILE A 217 20.42 -11.13 -10.99
C ILE A 217 21.22 -11.88 -12.05
N ASP A 218 21.00 -11.61 -13.35
CA ASP A 218 21.77 -12.22 -14.45
C ASP A 218 23.28 -11.96 -14.29
N MET A 219 23.65 -10.72 -13.94
CA MET A 219 25.04 -10.33 -13.69
C MET A 219 25.67 -11.14 -12.56
N LEU A 220 24.93 -11.36 -11.47
CA LEU A 220 25.43 -12.06 -10.29
C LEU A 220 25.45 -13.59 -10.45
N THR A 221 24.56 -14.16 -11.25
CA THR A 221 24.51 -15.61 -11.46
C THR A 221 25.38 -16.10 -12.63
N GLY A 222 25.77 -15.21 -13.55
CA GLY A 222 26.50 -15.58 -14.75
C GLY A 222 25.72 -16.57 -15.63
N SER A 223 26.43 -17.31 -16.49
CA SER A 223 25.83 -18.30 -17.40
C SER A 223 25.31 -19.57 -16.73
N ASP A 224 25.61 -19.78 -15.44
CA ASP A 224 25.36 -21.03 -14.72
C ASP A 224 24.07 -20.99 -13.88
N GLY A 225 23.33 -19.87 -13.90
CA GLY A 225 22.06 -19.69 -13.19
C GLY A 225 20.82 -20.12 -13.99
N PRO A 226 19.67 -20.32 -13.32
CA PRO A 226 18.39 -20.46 -14.01
C PRO A 226 18.11 -19.20 -14.86
N PRO A 227 17.59 -19.34 -16.09
CA PRO A 227 17.41 -18.19 -16.97
C PRO A 227 16.36 -17.23 -16.39
N THR A 228 16.69 -15.93 -16.32
CA THR A 228 15.69 -14.90 -15.96
C THR A 228 14.61 -14.73 -17.02
N ASP A 229 14.69 -15.42 -18.18
CA ASP A 229 13.69 -15.40 -19.24
C ASP A 229 12.28 -15.71 -18.74
N GLN A 230 12.14 -16.66 -17.80
CA GLN A 230 10.85 -16.98 -17.20
C GLN A 230 10.36 -15.83 -16.30
N ALA A 231 11.23 -15.26 -15.46
CA ALA A 231 10.90 -14.07 -14.67
C ALA A 231 10.52 -12.88 -15.55
N ARG A 232 11.25 -12.66 -16.65
CA ARG A 232 10.96 -11.63 -17.66
C ARG A 232 9.65 -11.92 -18.37
N ALA A 233 9.34 -13.17 -18.66
CA ALA A 233 8.05 -13.58 -19.23
C ALA A 233 6.90 -13.30 -18.25
N MET A 234 7.10 -13.52 -16.94
CA MET A 234 6.14 -13.18 -15.89
C MET A 234 5.88 -11.67 -15.81
N LEU A 235 6.91 -10.84 -16.02
CA LEU A 235 6.76 -9.39 -16.14
C LEU A 235 6.12 -8.97 -17.48
N LYS A 236 6.29 -9.78 -18.52
CA LYS A 236 5.68 -9.59 -19.85
C LYS A 236 4.26 -10.15 -19.94
N VAL A 237 3.72 -10.79 -18.89
CA VAL A 237 2.35 -11.34 -18.92
C VAL A 237 1.42 -10.20 -19.35
N PRO A 238 0.86 -10.28 -20.57
CA PRO A 238 -0.23 -9.42 -20.93
C PRO A 238 -1.37 -9.84 -20.02
N ALA A 239 -2.00 -8.87 -19.35
CA ALA A 239 -3.35 -9.06 -18.87
C ALA A 239 -4.14 -9.78 -19.98
N SER A 240 -4.81 -10.87 -19.62
CA SER A 240 -5.67 -11.65 -20.51
C SER A 240 -6.46 -10.75 -21.48
N PRO A 241 -6.69 -11.17 -22.75
CA PRO A 241 -7.37 -10.36 -23.75
C PRO A 241 -8.87 -10.22 -23.43
N GLY A 242 -9.18 -9.32 -22.49
CA GLY A 242 -10.43 -8.58 -22.34
C GLY A 242 -10.20 -7.12 -22.78
N PRO A 243 -11.24 -6.36 -23.12
CA PRO A 243 -11.16 -5.35 -24.17
C PRO A 243 -10.27 -4.15 -23.80
N ILE A 244 -9.20 -4.00 -24.59
CA ILE A 244 -8.50 -2.74 -24.97
C ILE A 244 -7.73 -2.01 -23.85
N SER A 245 -6.43 -1.83 -24.09
CA SER A 245 -5.42 -1.05 -23.35
C SER A 245 -5.97 0.15 -22.55
N GLN A 246 -6.06 0.01 -21.23
CA GLN A 246 -6.26 1.17 -20.33
C GLN A 246 -4.94 1.77 -19.82
N ALA A 247 -3.85 1.00 -19.82
CA ALA A 247 -2.55 1.44 -19.33
C ALA A 247 -1.82 2.35 -20.32
N ASP A 248 -1.94 2.09 -21.63
CA ASP A 248 -1.28 2.89 -22.66
C ASP A 248 -1.93 4.28 -22.83
N ASP A 249 -3.26 4.36 -22.72
CA ASP A 249 -4.01 5.59 -22.97
C ASP A 249 -3.83 6.65 -21.87
N LEU A 250 -3.67 6.25 -20.61
CA LEU A 250 -3.41 7.20 -19.52
C LEU A 250 -1.98 7.74 -19.61
N GLY A 251 -1.03 6.94 -20.10
CA GLY A 251 0.33 7.37 -20.39
C GLY A 251 0.35 8.55 -21.36
N GLU A 252 -0.40 8.47 -22.46
CA GLU A 252 -0.51 9.57 -23.43
C GLU A 252 -1.12 10.84 -22.83
N VAL A 253 -2.09 10.70 -21.93
CA VAL A 253 -2.69 11.84 -21.21
C VAL A 253 -1.65 12.50 -20.31
N VAL A 254 -0.88 11.72 -19.56
CA VAL A 254 0.19 12.23 -18.70
C VAL A 254 1.27 12.92 -19.54
N ASP A 255 1.67 12.33 -20.67
CA ASP A 255 2.62 12.93 -21.62
C ASP A 255 2.12 14.27 -22.16
N ALA A 256 0.82 14.37 -22.47
CA ALA A 256 0.23 15.61 -22.95
C ALA A 256 0.19 16.69 -21.87
N LEU A 257 -0.16 16.33 -20.62
CA LEU A 257 -0.17 17.24 -19.48
C LEU A 257 1.25 17.71 -19.11
N GLU A 258 2.25 16.84 -19.17
CA GLU A 258 3.67 17.18 -18.90
C GLU A 258 4.25 18.19 -19.91
N ARG A 259 3.66 18.30 -21.11
CA ARG A 259 4.03 19.31 -22.12
C ARG A 259 3.49 20.71 -21.80
N VAL A 260 2.60 20.87 -20.81
CA VAL A 260 2.12 22.16 -20.35
C VAL A 260 3.16 22.80 -19.44
N PRO A 261 3.77 23.95 -19.79
CA PRO A 261 4.87 24.56 -19.02
C PRO A 261 4.52 24.79 -17.55
N GLU A 262 3.31 25.27 -17.27
CA GLU A 262 2.85 25.62 -15.93
C GLU A 262 2.69 24.38 -15.04
N LEU A 263 2.41 23.21 -15.64
CA LEU A 263 2.37 21.94 -14.90
C LEU A 263 3.76 21.35 -14.60
N ARG A 264 4.83 21.89 -15.20
CA ARG A 264 6.20 21.49 -14.86
C ARG A 264 6.67 22.07 -13.54
N GLU A 265 6.11 23.23 -13.18
CA GLU A 265 6.35 23.86 -11.90
C GLU A 265 5.38 23.31 -10.85
N LEU A 266 5.91 23.08 -9.65
CA LEU A 266 5.12 22.56 -8.54
C LEU A 266 3.96 23.49 -8.17
N ALA A 267 4.23 24.80 -8.17
CA ALA A 267 3.22 25.83 -7.91
C ALA A 267 2.05 25.78 -8.90
N GLY A 268 2.31 25.53 -10.18
CA GLY A 268 1.25 25.45 -11.18
C GLY A 268 0.43 24.15 -11.08
N ARG A 269 1.05 23.03 -10.68
CA ARG A 269 0.31 21.79 -10.33
C ARG A 269 -0.61 22.01 -9.13
N ASN A 270 -0.09 22.63 -8.07
CA ASN A 270 -0.85 22.91 -6.85
C ASN A 270 -2.01 23.89 -7.12
N LEU A 271 -1.77 24.94 -7.92
CA LEU A 271 -2.83 25.87 -8.35
C LEU A 271 -3.93 25.14 -9.15
N ALA A 272 -3.56 24.22 -10.04
CA ALA A 272 -4.55 23.44 -10.80
C ALA A 272 -5.39 22.51 -9.89
N ILE A 273 -4.78 21.92 -8.85
CA ILE A 273 -5.48 21.12 -7.84
C ILE A 273 -6.42 22.00 -7.00
N GLU A 274 -5.96 23.19 -6.59
CA GLU A 274 -6.76 24.15 -5.82
C GLU A 274 -7.99 24.60 -6.60
N MET A 275 -7.81 25.04 -7.85
CA MET A 275 -8.92 25.42 -8.73
C MET A 275 -9.92 24.27 -8.97
N LEU A 276 -9.41 23.05 -9.11
CA LEU A 276 -10.26 21.87 -9.23
C LEU A 276 -11.06 21.63 -7.95
N THR A 277 -10.41 21.73 -6.79
CA THR A 277 -11.01 21.56 -5.46
C THR A 277 -12.10 22.60 -5.22
N GLU A 278 -11.85 23.86 -5.56
CA GLU A 278 -12.85 24.93 -5.50
C GLU A 278 -14.03 24.65 -6.44
N SER A 279 -13.77 24.17 -7.66
CA SER A 279 -14.82 23.94 -8.66
C SER A 279 -15.72 22.74 -8.36
N LEU A 280 -15.20 21.72 -7.69
CA LEU A 280 -15.91 20.46 -7.41
C LEU A 280 -16.30 20.29 -5.94
N GLY A 281 -15.69 21.06 -5.03
CA GLY A 281 -15.81 20.83 -3.59
C GLY A 281 -15.18 19.52 -3.12
N ILE A 282 -14.26 18.94 -3.91
CA ILE A 282 -13.62 17.64 -3.64
C ILE A 282 -12.13 17.88 -3.47
N ASP A 283 -11.60 17.48 -2.32
CA ASP A 283 -10.17 17.36 -2.10
C ASP A 283 -9.67 16.07 -2.75
N LEU A 284 -8.79 16.19 -3.76
CA LEU A 284 -8.21 15.04 -4.44
C LEU A 284 -7.33 14.19 -3.51
N GLY A 285 -6.79 14.77 -2.42
CA GLY A 285 -5.90 14.09 -1.49
C GLY A 285 -4.58 13.63 -2.11
N VAL A 286 -4.09 14.35 -3.13
CA VAL A 286 -2.83 14.03 -3.80
C VAL A 286 -1.69 14.58 -2.96
N GLU A 287 -0.78 13.70 -2.53
CA GLU A 287 0.44 14.09 -1.84
C GLU A 287 1.38 14.85 -2.77
N GLU A 288 2.04 15.86 -2.23
CA GLU A 288 2.97 16.69 -3.00
C GLU A 288 4.19 15.86 -3.42
N ILE A 289 4.36 15.67 -4.73
CA ILE A 289 5.52 14.98 -5.30
C ILE A 289 6.40 16.00 -6.03
N PRO A 290 7.71 16.12 -5.70
CA PRO A 290 8.58 17.12 -6.30
C PRO A 290 8.86 16.83 -7.79
N ILE A 291 8.78 15.57 -8.20
CA ILE A 291 9.04 15.13 -9.58
C ILE A 291 7.77 15.31 -10.42
N THR A 292 7.87 16.10 -11.51
CA THR A 292 6.76 16.51 -12.38
C THR A 292 5.91 15.36 -12.88
N ARG A 293 6.49 14.42 -13.63
CA ARG A 293 5.73 13.34 -14.28
C ARG A 293 5.03 12.41 -13.27
N PRO A 294 5.69 11.91 -12.20
CA PRO A 294 5.03 11.16 -11.14
C PRO A 294 3.89 11.94 -10.47
N HIS A 295 4.07 13.25 -10.23
CA HIS A 295 3.02 14.07 -9.63
C HIS A 295 1.81 14.22 -10.57
N ILE A 296 2.03 14.54 -11.85
CA ILE A 296 0.95 14.63 -12.85
C ILE A 296 0.21 13.29 -12.99
N ALA A 297 0.94 12.17 -12.98
CA ALA A 297 0.33 10.84 -13.01
C ALA A 297 -0.51 10.56 -11.75
N ALA A 298 -0.05 10.96 -10.58
CA ALA A 298 -0.81 10.83 -9.33
C ALA A 298 -2.10 11.67 -9.36
N ILE A 299 -2.03 12.92 -9.84
CA ILE A 299 -3.20 13.80 -10.00
C ILE A 299 -4.21 13.17 -10.97
N ALA A 300 -3.75 12.73 -12.14
CA ALA A 300 -4.62 12.13 -13.16
C ALA A 300 -5.32 10.86 -12.64
N LYS A 301 -4.58 10.00 -11.91
CA LYS A 301 -5.15 8.81 -11.26
C LYS A 301 -6.17 9.20 -10.18
N ALA A 302 -5.87 10.17 -9.33
CA ALA A 302 -6.82 10.64 -8.31
C ALA A 302 -8.12 11.16 -8.95
N CYS A 303 -8.00 11.97 -10.02
CA CYS A 303 -9.16 12.44 -10.77
C CYS A 303 -10.03 11.29 -11.30
N ILE A 304 -9.40 10.24 -11.81
CA ILE A 304 -10.09 9.06 -12.34
C ILE A 304 -10.83 8.29 -11.24
N VAL A 305 -10.23 8.17 -10.04
CA VAL A 305 -10.80 7.41 -8.92
C VAL A 305 -12.00 8.12 -8.30
N HIS A 306 -11.94 9.46 -8.16
CA HIS A 306 -12.96 10.21 -7.44
C HIS A 306 -14.31 10.30 -8.16
N HIS A 307 -14.33 10.74 -9.43
CA HIS A 307 -15.59 10.84 -10.19
C HIS A 307 -15.36 10.91 -11.71
N PRO A 308 -16.26 10.32 -12.53
CA PRO A 308 -16.28 10.53 -13.98
C PRO A 308 -16.29 12.02 -14.35
N GLY A 309 -15.30 12.48 -15.12
CA GLY A 309 -15.21 13.86 -15.57
C GLY A 309 -14.36 14.80 -14.70
N THR A 310 -13.90 14.37 -13.52
CA THR A 310 -12.93 15.14 -12.71
C THR A 310 -11.65 15.41 -13.49
N LEU A 311 -11.20 14.45 -14.29
CA LEU A 311 -10.01 14.61 -15.13
C LEU A 311 -10.21 15.69 -16.21
N VAL A 312 -11.42 15.80 -16.77
CA VAL A 312 -11.77 16.86 -17.72
C VAL A 312 -11.76 18.20 -17.01
N LYS A 313 -12.34 18.29 -15.81
CA LYS A 313 -12.34 19.51 -15.00
C LYS A 313 -10.92 19.95 -14.61
N PHE A 314 -10.04 18.99 -14.33
CA PHE A 314 -8.62 19.27 -14.11
C PHE A 314 -7.99 19.89 -15.37
N ALA A 315 -8.18 19.29 -16.54
CA ALA A 315 -7.67 19.85 -17.79
C ALA A 315 -8.29 21.23 -18.14
N GLU A 316 -9.54 21.47 -17.76
CA GLU A 316 -10.18 22.80 -17.85
C GLU A 316 -9.50 23.81 -16.92
N ALA A 317 -9.20 23.45 -15.67
CA ALA A 317 -8.45 24.30 -14.75
C ALA A 317 -7.06 24.65 -15.30
N VAL A 318 -6.36 23.67 -15.88
CA VAL A 318 -5.08 23.89 -16.59
C VAL A 318 -5.26 24.86 -17.77
N SER A 319 -6.40 24.81 -18.46
CA SER A 319 -6.72 25.75 -19.55
C SER A 319 -6.97 27.18 -19.08
N VAL A 320 -7.41 27.36 -17.83
CA VAL A 320 -7.53 28.68 -17.21
C VAL A 320 -6.16 29.22 -16.80
N ILE A 321 -5.27 28.36 -16.30
CA ILE A 321 -3.91 28.74 -15.89
C ILE A 321 -3.05 29.13 -17.10
N SER A 322 -3.14 28.37 -18.19
CA SER A 322 -2.37 28.60 -19.42
C SER A 322 -3.29 28.80 -20.63
N PRO A 323 -3.97 29.96 -20.70
CA PRO A 323 -4.91 30.22 -21.79
C PRO A 323 -4.16 30.32 -23.12
N ASN A 324 -4.71 29.70 -24.16
CA ASN A 324 -4.19 29.70 -25.54
C ASN A 324 -2.86 28.96 -25.79
N SER A 325 -2.34 28.22 -24.80
CA SER A 325 -1.18 27.35 -25.03
C SER A 325 -1.56 26.15 -25.91
N LYS A 326 -0.79 25.91 -26.97
CA LYS A 326 -0.98 24.76 -27.87
C LYS A 326 -0.89 23.43 -27.11
N SER A 327 0.02 23.34 -26.13
CA SER A 327 0.15 22.16 -25.27
C SER A 327 -1.10 21.93 -24.43
N THR A 328 -1.69 23.01 -23.91
CA THR A 328 -2.88 22.94 -23.07
C THR A 328 -4.12 22.54 -23.87
N VAL A 329 -4.30 23.08 -25.07
CA VAL A 329 -5.37 22.66 -25.99
C VAL A 329 -5.22 21.18 -26.34
N PHE A 330 -4.00 20.74 -26.68
CA PHE A 330 -3.70 19.35 -26.98
C PHE A 330 -3.97 18.42 -25.79
N ALA A 331 -3.55 18.81 -24.58
CA ALA A 331 -3.79 18.06 -23.36
C ALA A 331 -5.29 17.93 -23.05
N LEU A 332 -6.04 19.02 -23.18
CA LEU A 332 -7.49 19.00 -22.99
C LEU A 332 -8.20 18.08 -24.00
N GLU A 333 -7.77 18.09 -25.26
CA GLU A 333 -8.31 17.20 -26.28
C GLU A 333 -8.01 15.73 -25.97
N LYS A 334 -6.76 15.41 -25.58
CA LYS A 334 -6.37 14.06 -25.17
C LYS A 334 -7.16 13.57 -23.97
N VAL A 335 -7.34 14.40 -22.94
CA VAL A 335 -8.16 14.10 -21.76
C VAL A 335 -9.63 13.86 -22.13
N LYS A 336 -10.20 14.68 -23.02
CA LYS A 336 -11.58 14.50 -23.49
C LYS A 336 -11.74 13.19 -24.27
N ASN A 337 -10.79 12.87 -25.16
CA ASN A 337 -10.80 11.62 -25.92
C ASN A 337 -10.68 10.41 -24.98
N TYR A 338 -9.75 10.44 -24.03
CA TYR A 338 -9.61 9.41 -22.98
C TYR A 338 -10.93 9.20 -22.22
N THR A 339 -11.57 10.29 -21.79
CA THR A 339 -12.82 10.23 -21.01
C THR A 339 -13.98 9.69 -21.85
N ARG A 340 -14.07 10.04 -23.15
CA ARG A 340 -15.10 9.49 -24.06
C ARG A 340 -14.92 7.99 -24.30
N MET A 341 -13.67 7.55 -24.54
CA MET A 341 -13.38 6.12 -24.73
C MET A 341 -13.76 5.32 -23.48
N ARG A 342 -13.45 5.86 -22.30
CA ARG A 342 -13.81 5.24 -21.02
C ARG A 342 -15.32 5.19 -20.76
N ALA A 343 -16.07 6.22 -21.16
CA ALA A 343 -17.52 6.24 -21.00
C ALA A 343 -18.27 5.30 -21.96
N GLY A 344 -17.68 4.96 -23.11
CA GLY A 344 -18.26 4.02 -24.09
C GLY A 344 -17.93 2.55 -23.83
N ALA A 345 -17.05 2.24 -22.88
CA ALA A 345 -16.60 0.89 -22.55
C ALA A 345 -17.25 0.31 -21.28
N GLY A 346 -18.18 1.04 -20.65
CA GLY A 346 -18.83 0.69 -19.39
C GLY A 346 -20.26 0.20 -19.53
#